data_AF-A0A3B3R455-F1
#
_entry.id   AF-A0A3B3R455-F1
#
_cell.length_a   1.000
_cell.length_b   1.000
_cell.length_c   1.000
_cell.angle_alpha   90.00
_cell.angle_beta   90.00
_cell.angle_gamma   90.00
#
_symmetry.space_group_name_H-M   'P 1'
#
loop_
_entity.id
_entity.type
_entity.pdbx_description
1 polymer ?
#
loop_
_entity_poly.entity_id
_entity_poly.type
_entity_poly.pdbx_seq_one_letter_code
_entity_poly.pdbx_strand_id
1 'polypeptide(L)'
;VMRKTDLMESTVSQAEVHLGQLCMVLAAYARRTAKLRDKADQLVHQLNDFANTEDLELRTSLRILAEDLAMLQDYRQAQVERLETRVVTPLKAYGEIVKNKRADLKKFTNDRNRELKEIQKLERIRIKNPSDRQGIVSFDGWRFSVAFHLLNMQSICNSFKQIT
;
A
#
# COMPACT_ATOMS: atom_id res chain seq x y z
N VAL A 1 8.62 -23.27 -12.22
CA VAL A 1 9.23 -22.03 -11.70
C VAL A 1 8.80 -20.80 -12.50
N MET A 2 8.91 -20.79 -13.84
CA MET A 2 8.49 -19.65 -14.70
C MET A 2 7.02 -19.22 -14.46
N ARG A 3 6.07 -20.15 -14.51
CA ARG A 3 4.65 -19.88 -14.19
C ARG A 3 4.38 -19.33 -12.78
N LYS A 4 5.31 -19.52 -11.82
CA LYS A 4 5.12 -19.09 -10.43
C LYS A 4 5.46 -17.61 -10.23
N THR A 5 6.45 -17.09 -10.97
CA THR A 5 6.78 -15.65 -10.93
C THR A 5 5.73 -14.81 -11.63
N ASP A 6 5.19 -15.30 -12.74
CA ASP A 6 4.18 -14.56 -13.52
C ASP A 6 2.88 -14.42 -12.73
N LEU A 7 2.53 -15.46 -11.95
CA LEU A 7 1.40 -15.41 -11.01
C LEU A 7 1.64 -14.35 -9.92
N MET A 8 2.84 -14.32 -9.32
CA MET A 8 3.18 -13.32 -8.29
C MET A 8 3.16 -11.90 -8.82
N GLU A 9 3.71 -11.67 -10.03
CA GLU A 9 3.67 -10.36 -10.71
C GLU A 9 2.22 -9.90 -10.91
N SER A 10 1.37 -10.80 -11.42
CA SER A 10 -0.06 -10.52 -11.59
C SER A 10 -0.74 -10.19 -10.26
N THR A 11 -0.49 -10.96 -9.21
CA THR A 11 -1.06 -10.71 -7.87
C THR A 11 -0.64 -9.35 -7.31
N VAL A 12 0.65 -9.01 -7.37
CA VAL A 12 1.17 -7.70 -6.92
C VAL A 12 0.53 -6.58 -7.73
N SER A 13 0.49 -6.73 -9.06
CA SER A 13 -0.08 -5.71 -9.94
C SER A 13 -1.57 -5.48 -9.68
N GLN A 14 -2.34 -6.54 -9.44
CA GLN A 14 -3.75 -6.40 -9.07
C GLN A 14 -3.92 -5.71 -7.72
N ALA A 15 -3.11 -6.10 -6.72
CA ALA A 15 -3.14 -5.48 -5.39
C ALA A 15 -2.87 -3.97 -5.46
N GLU A 16 -1.86 -3.55 -6.22
CA GLU A 16 -1.56 -2.13 -6.41
C GLU A 16 -2.68 -1.35 -7.10
N VAL A 17 -3.29 -1.91 -8.16
CA VAL A 17 -4.39 -1.26 -8.87
C VAL A 17 -5.58 -1.06 -7.93
N HIS A 18 -5.98 -2.11 -7.19
CA HIS A 18 -7.08 -2.02 -6.25
C HIS A 18 -6.77 -1.06 -5.10
N LEU A 19 -5.55 -1.09 -4.55
CA LEU A 19 -5.15 -0.15 -3.52
C LEU A 19 -5.15 1.30 -4.01
N GLY A 20 -4.67 1.55 -5.22
CA GLY A 20 -4.72 2.88 -5.82
C GLY A 20 -6.16 3.40 -5.92
N GLN A 21 -7.09 2.56 -6.39
CA GLN A 21 -8.51 2.88 -6.45
C GLN A 21 -9.11 3.16 -5.07
N LEU A 22 -8.85 2.30 -4.08
CA LEU A 22 -9.33 2.47 -2.71
C LEU A 22 -8.80 3.76 -2.08
N CYS A 23 -7.50 4.05 -2.24
CA CYS A 23 -6.87 5.27 -1.75
C CYS A 23 -7.50 6.53 -2.39
N MET A 24 -7.78 6.51 -3.69
CA MET A 24 -8.44 7.64 -4.36
C MET A 24 -9.83 7.91 -3.79
N VAL A 25 -10.65 6.86 -3.64
CA VAL A 25 -12.01 6.98 -3.08
C VAL A 25 -11.95 7.45 -1.62
N LEU A 26 -11.09 6.86 -0.80
CA LEU A 26 -10.96 7.21 0.61
C LEU A 26 -10.47 8.64 0.81
N ALA A 27 -9.52 9.10 -0.01
CA ALA A 27 -9.07 10.50 0.02
C ALA A 27 -10.17 11.48 -0.40
N ALA A 28 -10.98 11.11 -1.40
CA ALA A 28 -12.15 11.91 -1.78
C ALA A 28 -13.19 11.96 -0.65
N TYR A 29 -13.45 10.83 0.01
CA TYR A 29 -14.35 10.74 1.15
C TYR A 29 -13.88 11.60 2.33
N ALA A 30 -12.62 11.45 2.78
CA ALA A 30 -12.06 12.25 3.87
C ALA A 30 -12.13 13.75 3.61
N ARG A 31 -11.80 14.19 2.38
CA ARG A 31 -11.92 15.60 1.98
C ARG A 31 -13.37 16.11 2.00
N ARG A 32 -14.35 15.27 1.59
CA ARG A 32 -15.77 15.65 1.64
C ARG A 32 -16.24 15.80 3.09
N THR A 33 -15.82 14.92 3.99
CA THR A 33 -16.17 15.01 5.42
C THR A 33 -15.59 16.28 6.04
N ALA A 34 -14.32 16.62 5.77
CA ALA A 34 -13.71 17.86 6.25
C ALA A 34 -14.44 19.11 5.69
N LYS A 35 -14.75 19.12 4.38
CA LYS A 35 -15.51 20.23 3.76
C LYS A 35 -16.91 20.41 4.33
N LEU A 36 -17.57 19.32 4.74
CA LEU A 36 -18.88 19.39 5.39
C LEU A 36 -18.78 20.11 6.74
N ARG A 37 -17.72 19.83 7.52
CA ARG A 37 -17.42 20.54 8.76
C ARG A 37 -17.16 22.03 8.50
N ASP A 38 -16.28 22.35 7.56
CA ASP A 38 -15.95 23.75 7.23
C ASP A 38 -17.19 24.56 6.81
N LYS A 39 -18.17 23.92 6.16
CA LYS A 39 -19.44 24.56 5.77
C LYS A 39 -20.37 24.80 6.96
N ALA A 40 -20.39 23.89 7.91
CA ALA A 40 -21.17 24.08 9.12
C ALA A 40 -20.50 25.13 10.05
N ASP A 41 -19.17 25.19 10.11
CA ASP A 41 -18.46 26.25 10.83
C ASP A 41 -18.81 27.64 10.26
N GLN A 42 -18.89 27.76 8.93
CA GLN A 42 -19.39 28.99 8.28
C GLN A 42 -20.82 29.33 8.71
N LEU A 43 -21.70 28.33 8.83
CA LEU A 43 -23.08 28.54 9.27
C LEU A 43 -23.15 28.95 10.75
N VAL A 44 -22.31 28.35 11.61
CA VAL A 44 -22.17 28.76 13.03
C VAL A 44 -21.74 30.23 13.13
N HIS A 45 -20.79 30.66 12.31
CA HIS A 45 -20.39 32.07 12.26
C HIS A 45 -21.53 32.98 11.80
N GLN A 46 -22.23 32.63 10.73
CA GLN A 46 -23.37 33.41 10.23
C GLN A 46 -24.51 33.50 11.24
N LEU A 47 -24.81 32.42 11.97
CA LEU A 47 -25.81 32.41 13.04
C LEU A 47 -25.43 33.36 14.17
N ASN A 48 -24.16 33.37 14.57
CA ASN A 48 -23.66 34.28 15.60
C ASN A 48 -23.70 35.75 15.15
N ASP A 49 -23.32 36.03 13.90
CA ASP A 49 -23.40 37.38 13.33
C ASP A 49 -24.84 37.88 13.29
N PHE A 50 -25.77 37.02 12.85
CA PHE A 50 -27.20 37.33 12.83
C PHE A 50 -27.76 37.52 14.25
N ALA A 51 -27.39 36.68 15.21
CA ALA A 51 -27.81 36.85 16.61
C ALA A 51 -27.46 38.23 17.17
N ASN A 52 -26.34 38.82 16.74
CA ASN A 52 -25.93 40.15 17.20
C ASN A 52 -26.82 41.29 16.67
N THR A 53 -27.62 41.06 15.61
CA THR A 53 -28.56 42.06 15.07
C THR A 53 -29.95 41.99 15.70
N GLU A 54 -30.27 40.89 16.35
CA GLU A 54 -31.60 40.62 16.90
C GLU A 54 -31.78 41.12 18.34
N ASP A 55 -33.04 41.14 18.82
CA ASP A 55 -33.37 41.41 20.22
C ASP A 55 -32.84 40.33 21.18
N LEU A 56 -32.94 40.57 22.49
CA LEU A 56 -32.33 39.70 23.49
C LEU A 56 -32.88 38.26 23.47
N GLU A 57 -34.17 38.08 23.23
CA GLU A 57 -34.79 36.76 23.25
C GLU A 57 -34.31 35.96 22.03
N LEU A 58 -34.45 36.53 20.84
CA LEU A 58 -34.05 35.86 19.60
C LEU A 58 -32.52 35.67 19.51
N ARG A 59 -31.73 36.63 19.96
CA ARG A 59 -30.27 36.50 20.08
C ARG A 59 -29.88 35.29 20.92
N THR A 60 -30.55 35.10 22.06
CA THR A 60 -30.25 33.97 22.96
C THR A 60 -30.55 32.64 22.27
N SER A 61 -31.73 32.51 21.64
CA SER A 61 -32.09 31.30 20.90
C SER A 61 -31.16 30.99 19.72
N LEU A 62 -30.74 32.01 18.97
CA LEU A 62 -29.80 31.84 17.84
C LEU A 62 -28.41 31.42 18.29
N ARG A 63 -27.93 31.92 19.44
CA ARG A 63 -26.64 31.48 20.00
C ARG A 63 -26.68 30.04 20.47
N ILE A 64 -27.78 29.62 21.12
CA ILE A 64 -27.98 28.20 21.49
C ILE A 64 -27.98 27.31 20.24
N LEU A 65 -28.69 27.72 19.18
CA LEU A 65 -28.68 27.00 17.91
C LEU A 65 -27.27 26.90 17.29
N ALA A 66 -26.48 27.97 17.35
CA ALA A 66 -25.11 27.99 16.86
C ALA A 66 -24.19 27.08 17.69
N GLU A 67 -24.34 27.09 19.02
CA GLU A 67 -23.61 26.21 19.95
C GLU A 67 -23.95 24.73 19.71
N ASP A 68 -25.23 24.40 19.54
CA ASP A 68 -25.68 23.03 19.22
C ASP A 68 -25.07 22.55 17.88
N LEU A 69 -25.06 23.41 16.87
CA LEU A 69 -24.44 23.08 15.59
C LEU A 69 -22.91 22.95 15.68
N ALA A 70 -22.25 23.75 16.52
CA ALA A 70 -20.82 23.67 16.79
C ALA A 70 -20.45 22.35 17.48
N MET A 71 -21.22 21.90 18.47
CA MET A 71 -21.05 20.59 19.11
C MET A 71 -21.17 19.45 18.08
N LEU A 72 -22.08 19.57 17.11
CA LEU A 72 -22.17 18.62 15.98
C LEU A 72 -20.93 18.63 15.07
N GLN A 73 -20.15 19.72 15.04
CA GLN A 73 -18.90 19.79 14.28
C GLN A 73 -17.73 19.19 15.06
N ASP A 74 -17.70 19.29 16.38
CA ASP A 74 -16.71 18.60 17.22
C ASP A 74 -16.81 17.07 17.02
N TYR A 75 -18.02 16.52 16.95
CA TYR A 75 -18.21 15.11 16.60
C TYR A 75 -17.70 14.76 15.20
N ARG A 76 -17.87 15.64 14.21
CA ARG A 76 -17.32 15.43 12.86
C ARG A 76 -15.81 15.54 12.84
N GLN A 77 -15.21 16.43 13.63
CA GLN A 77 -13.77 16.50 13.79
C GLN A 77 -13.21 15.18 14.34
N ALA A 78 -13.82 14.64 15.40
CA ALA A 78 -13.47 13.33 15.93
C ALA A 78 -13.66 12.21 14.89
N GLN A 79 -14.69 12.29 14.05
CA GLN A 79 -14.90 11.34 12.95
C GLN A 79 -13.78 11.40 11.90
N VAL A 80 -13.31 12.60 11.53
CA VAL A 80 -12.20 12.80 10.60
C VAL A 80 -10.90 12.22 11.16
N GLU A 81 -10.59 12.51 12.42
CA GLU A 81 -9.40 11.97 13.09
C GLU A 81 -9.45 10.44 13.20
N ARG A 82 -10.62 9.89 13.53
CA ARG A 82 -10.84 8.44 13.58
C ARG A 82 -10.71 7.81 12.19
N LEU A 83 -11.18 8.47 11.14
CA LEU A 83 -11.02 8.01 9.77
C LEU A 83 -9.53 7.92 9.39
N GLU A 84 -8.73 8.94 9.71
CA GLU A 84 -7.29 8.95 9.42
C GLU A 84 -6.56 7.83 10.18
N THR A 85 -6.82 7.70 11.49
CA THR A 85 -6.09 6.76 12.36
C THR A 85 -6.54 5.32 12.18
N ARG A 86 -7.84 5.06 11.98
CA ARG A 86 -8.41 3.70 11.98
C ARG A 86 -8.61 3.12 10.59
N VAL A 87 -8.63 3.94 9.55
CA VAL A 87 -8.90 3.49 8.18
C VAL A 87 -7.75 3.83 7.25
N VAL A 88 -7.38 5.12 7.17
CA VAL A 88 -6.32 5.55 6.24
C VAL A 88 -4.96 4.99 6.64
N THR A 89 -4.61 5.02 7.93
CA THR A 89 -3.30 4.57 8.41
C THR A 89 -3.08 3.05 8.18
N PRO A 90 -4.03 2.15 8.52
CA PRO A 90 -3.90 0.73 8.17
C PRO A 90 -3.80 0.48 6.65
N LEU A 91 -4.56 1.23 5.83
CA LEU A 91 -4.47 1.11 4.37
C LEU A 91 -3.10 1.53 3.84
N LYS A 92 -2.53 2.63 4.37
CA LYS A 92 -1.15 3.08 4.05
C LYS A 92 -0.13 2.01 4.41
N ALA A 93 -0.25 1.37 5.58
CA ALA A 93 0.64 0.29 6.00
C ALA A 93 0.59 -0.91 5.05
N TYR A 94 -0.61 -1.31 4.61
CA TYR A 94 -0.78 -2.36 3.61
C TYR A 94 -0.17 -1.96 2.25
N GLY A 95 -0.32 -0.69 1.84
CA GLY A 95 0.35 -0.16 0.66
C GLY A 95 1.88 -0.32 0.70
N GLU A 96 2.50 -0.08 1.86
CA GLU A 96 3.94 -0.27 2.03
C GLU A 96 4.35 -1.75 1.94
N ILE A 97 3.51 -2.68 2.45
CA ILE A 97 3.73 -4.12 2.28
C ILE A 97 3.75 -4.50 0.81
N VAL A 98 2.76 -4.06 0.02
CA VAL A 98 2.68 -4.37 -1.42
C VAL A 98 3.86 -3.79 -2.17
N LYS A 99 4.29 -2.57 -1.85
CA LYS A 99 5.47 -1.93 -2.43
C LYS A 99 6.76 -2.70 -2.12
N ASN A 100 6.95 -3.15 -0.89
CA ASN A 100 8.08 -3.98 -0.51
C ASN A 100 8.09 -5.31 -1.26
N LYS A 101 6.92 -5.93 -1.42
CA LYS A 101 6.76 -7.18 -2.17
C LYS A 101 7.08 -7.02 -3.65
N ARG A 102 6.73 -5.88 -4.25
CA ARG A 102 7.17 -5.54 -5.60
C ARG A 102 8.69 -5.43 -5.69
N ALA A 103 9.33 -4.76 -4.73
CA ALA A 103 10.79 -4.64 -4.71
C ALA A 103 11.49 -6.00 -4.58
N ASP A 104 11.00 -6.86 -3.68
CA ASP A 104 11.46 -8.24 -3.50
C ASP A 104 11.33 -9.04 -4.79
N LEU A 105 10.16 -8.97 -5.45
CA LEU A 105 9.89 -9.70 -6.69
C LEU A 105 10.76 -9.23 -7.85
N LYS A 106 11.02 -7.92 -7.96
CA LYS A 106 11.92 -7.34 -8.95
C LYS A 106 13.36 -7.82 -8.73
N LYS A 107 13.84 -7.78 -7.49
CA LYS A 107 15.18 -8.29 -7.14
C LYS A 107 15.29 -9.78 -7.46
N PHE A 108 14.31 -10.58 -7.04
CA PHE A 108 14.25 -12.00 -7.31
C PHE A 108 14.30 -12.32 -8.81
N THR A 109 13.51 -11.59 -9.61
CA THR A 109 13.46 -11.77 -11.07
C THR A 109 14.81 -11.43 -11.72
N ASN A 110 15.49 -10.38 -11.25
CA ASN A 110 16.83 -10.02 -11.73
C ASN A 110 17.88 -11.08 -11.39
N ASP A 111 17.93 -11.52 -10.13
CA ASP A 111 18.86 -12.56 -9.67
C ASP A 111 18.64 -13.84 -10.48
N ARG A 112 17.39 -14.29 -10.60
CA ARG A 112 17.02 -15.46 -11.42
C ARG A 112 17.47 -15.32 -12.88
N ASN A 113 17.26 -14.15 -13.50
CA ASN A 113 17.66 -13.91 -14.89
C ASN A 113 19.18 -13.93 -15.06
N ARG A 114 19.95 -13.49 -14.05
CA ARG A 114 21.41 -13.60 -14.04
C ARG A 114 21.85 -15.07 -13.96
N GLU A 115 21.28 -15.83 -13.03
CA GLU A 115 21.58 -17.26 -12.86
C GLU A 115 21.26 -18.06 -14.12
N LEU A 116 20.12 -17.79 -14.78
CA LEU A 116 19.76 -18.42 -16.06
C LEU A 116 20.81 -18.17 -17.15
N LYS A 117 21.36 -16.95 -17.23
CA LYS A 117 22.42 -16.62 -18.21
C LYS A 117 23.71 -17.37 -17.90
N GLU A 118 24.08 -17.51 -16.63
CA GLU A 118 25.26 -18.27 -16.23
C GLU A 118 25.08 -19.76 -16.51
N ILE A 119 23.91 -20.34 -16.23
CA ILE A 119 23.59 -21.73 -16.61
C ILE A 119 23.74 -21.95 -18.11
N GLN A 120 23.16 -21.07 -18.94
CA GLN A 120 23.27 -21.15 -20.40
C GLN A 120 24.71 -21.00 -20.90
N LYS A 121 25.55 -20.25 -20.18
CA LYS A 121 26.98 -20.12 -20.50
C LYS A 121 27.74 -21.40 -20.13
N LEU A 122 27.47 -21.97 -18.96
CA LEU A 122 28.08 -23.21 -18.49
C LEU A 122 27.68 -24.42 -19.36
N GLU A 123 26.41 -24.52 -19.78
CA GLU A 123 25.96 -25.56 -20.72
C GLU A 123 26.70 -25.46 -22.06
N ARG A 124 26.89 -24.25 -22.59
CA ARG A 124 27.67 -24.04 -23.82
C ARG A 124 29.12 -24.48 -23.69
N ILE A 125 29.75 -24.25 -22.53
CA ILE A 125 31.13 -24.69 -22.27
C ILE A 125 31.19 -26.22 -22.15
N ARG A 126 30.26 -26.83 -21.40
CA ARG A 126 30.18 -28.29 -21.24
C ARG A 126 30.01 -29.02 -22.57
N ILE A 127 29.15 -28.52 -23.46
CA ILE A 127 28.94 -29.11 -24.79
C ILE A 127 30.22 -29.01 -25.65
N LYS A 128 30.98 -27.92 -25.53
CA LYS A 128 32.21 -27.70 -26.30
C LYS A 128 33.41 -28.50 -25.80
N ASN A 129 33.49 -28.81 -24.50
CA ASN A 129 34.62 -29.54 -23.92
C ASN A 129 34.18 -30.53 -22.82
N PRO A 130 33.75 -31.74 -23.18
CA PRO A 130 33.18 -32.71 -22.23
C PRO A 130 34.19 -33.34 -21.26
N SER A 131 35.50 -33.16 -21.47
CA SER A 131 36.57 -33.77 -20.65
C SER A 131 37.14 -32.85 -19.56
N ASP A 132 36.70 -31.58 -19.50
CA ASP A 132 37.21 -30.59 -18.54
C ASP A 132 36.61 -30.80 -17.14
N ARG A 133 37.37 -31.50 -16.27
CA ARG A 133 36.98 -31.79 -14.89
C ARG A 133 36.97 -30.56 -13.98
N GLN A 134 37.70 -29.49 -14.30
CA GLN A 134 37.73 -28.26 -13.48
C GLN A 134 36.44 -27.43 -13.63
N GLY A 135 35.82 -27.46 -14.81
CA GLY A 135 34.49 -26.90 -15.04
C GLY A 135 33.38 -27.58 -14.23
N ILE A 136 33.53 -28.88 -13.94
CA ILE A 136 32.53 -29.69 -13.22
C ILE A 136 32.53 -29.39 -11.71
N VAL A 137 33.69 -29.17 -11.09
CA VAL A 137 33.78 -28.81 -9.65
C VAL A 137 33.17 -27.42 -9.40
N SER A 138 33.33 -26.50 -10.35
CA SER A 138 32.64 -25.21 -10.33
C SER A 138 31.12 -25.41 -10.40
N PHE A 139 30.62 -26.35 -11.21
CA PHE A 139 29.19 -26.64 -11.34
C PHE A 139 28.53 -27.10 -10.02
N ASP A 140 29.24 -27.86 -9.18
CA ASP A 140 28.70 -28.36 -7.89
C ASP A 140 28.67 -27.28 -6.80
N GLY A 141 29.68 -26.40 -6.72
CA GLY A 141 29.63 -25.21 -5.86
C GLY A 141 28.49 -24.26 -6.25
N TRP A 142 28.17 -24.18 -7.54
CA TRP A 142 27.03 -23.43 -8.06
C TRP A 142 25.67 -24.06 -7.73
N ARG A 143 25.55 -25.39 -7.68
CA ARG A 143 24.30 -26.07 -7.22
C ARG A 143 23.91 -25.66 -5.80
N PHE A 144 24.89 -25.44 -4.92
CA PHE A 144 24.64 -24.92 -3.56
C PHE A 144 24.10 -23.48 -3.57
N SER A 145 24.62 -22.61 -4.45
CA SER A 145 24.12 -21.24 -4.59
C SER A 145 22.68 -21.21 -5.14
N VAL A 146 22.37 -22.04 -6.14
CA VAL A 146 21.01 -22.22 -6.66
C VAL A 146 20.06 -22.75 -5.57
N ALA A 147 20.51 -23.70 -4.74
CA ALA A 147 19.72 -24.20 -3.61
C ALA A 147 19.44 -23.11 -2.55
N PHE A 148 20.42 -22.26 -2.24
CA PHE A 148 20.25 -21.11 -1.34
C PHE A 148 19.22 -20.11 -1.89
N HIS A 149 19.26 -19.82 -3.19
CA HIS A 149 18.27 -18.94 -3.83
C HIS A 149 16.88 -19.58 -3.94
N LEU A 150 16.76 -20.91 -4.07
CA LEU A 150 15.48 -21.63 -4.00
C LEU A 150 14.86 -21.58 -2.59
N LEU A 151 15.67 -21.62 -1.52
CA LEU A 151 15.19 -21.39 -0.16
C LEU A 151 14.68 -19.96 0.02
N ASN A 152 15.38 -18.98 -0.55
CA ASN A 152 14.94 -17.59 -0.58
C ASN A 152 13.61 -17.43 -1.37
N MET A 153 13.44 -18.19 -2.46
CA MET A 153 12.17 -18.26 -3.21
C MET A 153 11.03 -18.81 -2.34
N GLN A 154 11.27 -19.81 -1.50
CA GLN A 154 10.27 -20.35 -0.58
C GLN A 154 9.83 -19.30 0.45
N SER A 155 10.79 -18.52 0.97
CA SER A 155 10.53 -17.41 1.89
C SER A 155 9.67 -16.31 1.23
N ILE A 156 10.03 -15.90 0.01
CA ILE A 156 9.26 -14.93 -0.79
C ILE A 156 7.84 -15.48 -1.07
N CYS A 157 7.71 -16.74 -1.51
CA CYS A 157 6.42 -17.41 -1.72
C CYS A 157 5.56 -17.41 -0.45
N ASN A 158 6.15 -17.72 0.71
CA ASN A 158 5.44 -17.76 1.98
C ASN A 158 4.98 -16.36 2.41
N SER A 159 5.80 -15.34 2.13
CA SER A 159 5.42 -13.95 2.39
C SER A 159 4.31 -13.42 1.47
N PHE A 160 4.13 -14.02 0.28
CA PHE A 160 3.02 -13.70 -0.62
C PHE A 160 1.68 -14.29 -0.18
N LYS A 161 1.67 -15.40 0.57
CA LYS A 161 0.46 -15.96 1.17
C LYS A 161 -0.17 -15.05 2.24
N GLN A 162 0.53 -14.01 2.71
CA GLN A 162 -0.05 -13.02 3.64
C GLN A 162 -0.90 -11.95 2.94
N ILE A 163 -0.81 -11.87 1.60
CA ILE A 163 -1.58 -10.93 0.77
C ILE A 163 -2.85 -11.59 0.21
N THR A 164 -2.89 -12.93 0.16
CA THR A 164 -4.01 -13.73 -0.39
C THR A 164 -4.83 -14.31 0.74
#